data_AF-A0A5J5NCH9-F1
#
_entry.id   AF-A0A5J5NCH9-F1
#
_cell.length_a   1.000
_cell.length_b   1.000
_cell.length_c   1.000
_cell.angle_alpha   90.00
_cell.angle_beta   90.00
_cell.angle_gamma   90.00
#
_symmetry.space_group_name_H-M   'P 1'
#
loop_
_entity.id
_entity.type
_entity.pdbx_description
1 polymer ?
#
loop_
_entity_poly.entity_id
_entity_poly.type
_entity_poly.pdbx_seq_one_letter_code
_entity_poly.pdbx_strand_id
1 'polypeptide(L)'
;MEPDVSIETSCMIRIAVLPIGDVPSTLLRDYHSMLLRHCTIPLSTISSFYTEHQKSPFAHQPWETGSLRFKLVLGGAPPSPWEDFQPHRKILGVIGICHCPSSPDLDLVIDQFNAAWRGYSSVLVQRCFAFSPGDSQLEDTKKRENLVLFPPSDRSAQELHLQTMMQDISASLLMEFEKWVLQAESAGTILKTPLDSQATLSSEEVIKAKKRRLARAQKTIGDYCLLAGSPVDANAHYSTALELARLTADYFWYAGALEGSVCALLVDRMGQKDIAIEDEVRYRYNSVIVHYRKSFIQENAQRVSPLTFELEATLKLARFLCRRELAKEVAELLTSAADGAKSLIDASDKLILFVEIARLFGTLGYQRKAAFFSRQVAQLYLQQENRFAAISAMQVLAMTTKAYRVQSRTSISNQSLSNVSIEEWRKLCSTHFIC
;
A
#
# COMPACT_ATOMS: atom_id res chain seq x y z
N MET A 1 5.10 -9.92 3.17
CA MET A 1 3.66 -9.54 3.27
C MET A 1 3.56 -8.06 3.61
N GLU A 2 2.48 -7.40 3.20
CA GLU A 2 2.26 -5.99 3.52
C GLU A 2 1.29 -5.83 4.70
N PRO A 3 1.57 -4.95 5.66
CA PRO A 3 0.62 -4.65 6.73
C PRO A 3 -0.58 -3.89 6.18
N ASP A 4 -1.73 -4.04 6.87
CA ASP A 4 -2.96 -3.29 6.60
C ASP A 4 -3.50 -3.42 5.17
N VAL A 5 -3.27 -4.55 4.49
CA VAL A 5 -3.79 -4.82 3.14
C VAL A 5 -5.30 -5.10 3.06
N SER A 6 -5.99 -4.29 2.27
CA SER A 6 -7.38 -4.46 1.81
C SER A 6 -7.43 -4.78 0.31
N ILE A 7 -8.61 -5.10 -0.22
CA ILE A 7 -8.82 -5.30 -1.66
C ILE A 7 -8.48 -4.01 -2.42
N GLU A 8 -8.85 -2.87 -1.84
CA GLU A 8 -8.66 -1.53 -2.40
C GLU A 8 -7.21 -1.05 -2.37
N THR A 9 -6.29 -1.78 -1.71
CA THR A 9 -4.87 -1.36 -1.61
C THR A 9 -4.22 -1.19 -2.98
N SER A 10 -4.67 -1.94 -3.99
CA SER A 10 -4.12 -1.89 -5.34
C SER A 10 -4.33 -0.54 -6.06
N CYS A 11 -5.25 0.31 -5.58
CA CYS A 11 -5.44 1.68 -6.10
C CYS A 11 -4.71 2.76 -5.29
N MET A 12 -3.89 2.40 -4.30
CA MET A 12 -3.16 3.35 -3.47
C MET A 12 -1.74 3.59 -4.00
N ILE A 13 -1.41 4.85 -4.24
CA ILE A 13 -0.08 5.33 -4.63
C ILE A 13 0.76 5.52 -3.36
N ARG A 14 1.95 4.91 -3.28
CA ARG A 14 2.83 5.12 -2.12
C ARG A 14 3.72 6.34 -2.33
N ILE A 15 3.78 7.17 -1.29
CA ILE A 15 4.67 8.33 -1.22
C ILE A 15 5.52 8.21 0.03
N ALA A 16 6.84 8.22 -0.11
CA ALA A 16 7.74 8.26 1.03
C ALA A 16 7.79 9.68 1.61
N VAL A 17 7.70 9.81 2.93
CA VAL A 17 7.84 11.10 3.63
C VAL A 17 9.13 11.07 4.44
N LEU A 18 10.11 11.88 4.05
CA LEU A 18 11.48 11.83 4.57
C LEU A 18 11.82 13.12 5.32
N PRO A 19 12.37 13.07 6.54
CA PRO A 19 12.95 14.25 7.17
C PRO A 19 14.24 14.65 6.43
N ILE A 20 14.36 15.92 6.08
CA ILE A 20 15.53 16.50 5.41
C ILE A 20 16.13 17.58 6.31
N GLY A 21 17.44 17.46 6.58
CA GLY A 21 18.11 18.25 7.60
C GLY A 21 17.75 17.81 9.02
N ASP A 22 17.95 18.70 9.98
CA ASP A 22 17.59 18.46 11.38
C ASP A 22 16.12 18.82 11.61
N VAL A 23 15.27 17.81 11.80
CA VAL A 23 13.84 17.99 12.06
C VAL A 23 13.47 17.32 13.38
N PRO A 24 13.09 18.11 14.42
CA PRO A 24 12.64 17.56 15.68
C PRO A 24 11.49 16.55 15.52
N SER A 25 11.57 15.41 16.21
CA SER A 25 10.63 14.29 16.03
C SER A 25 9.16 14.63 16.36
N THR A 26 8.92 15.64 17.20
CA THR A 26 7.58 16.15 17.50
C THR A 26 7.03 16.92 16.31
N LEU A 27 7.80 17.86 15.76
CA LEU A 27 7.43 18.64 14.58
C LEU A 27 7.26 17.77 13.34
N LEU A 28 8.13 16.79 13.13
CA LEU A 28 7.99 15.84 12.02
C LEU A 28 6.64 15.10 12.08
N ARG A 29 6.22 14.68 13.28
CA ARG A 29 4.92 14.03 13.48
C ARG A 29 3.76 15.00 13.23
N ASP A 30 3.91 16.26 13.62
CA ASP A 30 2.90 17.28 13.40
C ASP A 30 2.72 17.59 11.91
N TYR A 31 3.81 17.81 11.16
CA TYR A 31 3.76 18.01 9.70
C TYR A 31 3.21 16.80 8.96
N HIS A 32 3.62 15.59 9.36
CA HIS A 32 3.07 14.35 8.81
C HIS A 32 1.57 14.22 9.10
N SER A 33 1.09 14.67 10.28
CA SER A 33 -0.35 14.68 10.60
C SER A 33 -1.18 15.57 9.69
N MET A 34 -0.60 16.68 9.20
CA MET A 34 -1.25 17.56 8.22
C MET A 34 -1.35 16.87 6.86
N LEU A 35 -0.27 16.23 6.40
CA LEU A 35 -0.26 15.47 5.15
C LEU A 35 -1.30 14.34 5.14
N LEU A 36 -1.47 13.64 6.26
CA LEU A 36 -2.44 12.55 6.39
C LEU A 36 -3.90 12.98 6.17
N ARG A 37 -4.21 14.28 6.25
CA ARG A 37 -5.54 14.82 5.90
C ARG A 37 -5.79 14.85 4.39
N HIS A 38 -4.74 14.68 3.59
CA HIS A 38 -4.75 14.80 2.14
C HIS A 38 -4.38 13.47 1.43
N CYS A 39 -4.76 12.34 2.03
CA CYS A 39 -4.54 11.00 1.46
C CYS A 39 -5.54 10.62 0.36
N THR A 40 -6.56 11.42 0.09
CA THR A 40 -7.53 11.19 -0.98
C THR A 40 -7.82 12.52 -1.65
N ILE A 41 -7.40 12.64 -2.92
CA ILE A 41 -7.52 13.88 -3.69
C ILE A 41 -8.56 13.65 -4.79
N PRO A 42 -9.71 14.35 -4.77
CA PRO A 42 -10.71 14.25 -5.83
C PRO A 42 -10.13 14.71 -7.18
N LEU A 43 -10.43 13.97 -8.24
CA LEU A 43 -9.96 14.29 -9.59
C LEU A 43 -10.47 15.66 -10.08
N SER A 44 -11.64 16.09 -9.61
CA SER A 44 -12.21 17.39 -9.94
C SER A 44 -11.30 18.54 -9.51
N THR A 45 -10.52 18.35 -8.44
CA THR A 45 -9.61 19.36 -7.88
C THR A 45 -8.21 19.39 -8.51
N ILE A 46 -7.85 18.39 -9.31
CA ILE A 46 -6.54 18.34 -9.99
C ILE A 46 -6.61 18.80 -11.44
N SER A 47 -7.82 18.92 -12.00
CA SER A 47 -8.08 19.30 -13.39
C SER A 47 -7.38 20.60 -13.80
N SER A 48 -7.27 21.58 -12.89
CA SER A 48 -6.58 22.85 -13.14
C SER A 48 -5.05 22.76 -13.20
N PHE A 49 -4.47 21.71 -12.62
CA PHE A 49 -3.02 21.44 -12.63
C PHE A 49 -2.63 20.44 -13.74
N TYR A 50 -3.61 19.73 -14.28
CA TYR A 50 -3.42 18.73 -15.32
C TYR A 50 -3.25 19.39 -16.69
N THR A 51 -2.22 18.96 -17.42
CA THR A 51 -1.96 19.43 -18.79
C THR A 51 -1.91 18.23 -19.73
N GLU A 52 -2.86 18.16 -20.66
CA GLU A 52 -2.88 17.11 -21.68
C GLU A 52 -1.87 17.45 -22.79
N HIS A 53 -0.71 16.80 -22.78
CA HIS A 53 0.31 16.98 -23.83
C HIS A 53 0.02 16.17 -25.11
N GLN A 54 -0.72 15.08 -24.97
CA GLN A 54 -1.14 14.15 -26.01
C GLN A 54 -2.43 13.46 -25.57
N LYS A 55 -3.16 12.84 -26.50
CA LYS A 55 -4.41 12.14 -26.18
C LYS A 55 -4.21 11.17 -25.01
N SER A 56 -4.91 11.40 -23.91
CA SER A 56 -4.80 10.56 -22.71
C SER A 56 -5.18 9.10 -23.00
N PRO A 57 -4.43 8.11 -22.46
CA PRO A 57 -4.81 6.70 -22.51
C PRO A 57 -6.01 6.36 -21.59
N PHE A 58 -6.41 7.27 -20.70
CA PHE A 58 -7.51 7.05 -19.75
C PHE A 58 -8.85 7.55 -20.33
N ALA A 59 -9.39 6.82 -21.29
CA ALA A 59 -10.58 7.21 -22.04
C ALA A 59 -11.84 7.40 -21.18
N HIS A 60 -11.92 6.72 -20.03
CA HIS A 60 -13.05 6.76 -19.11
C HIS A 60 -12.67 7.35 -17.74
N GLN A 61 -11.67 8.25 -17.69
CA GLN A 61 -11.24 8.90 -16.46
C GLN A 61 -12.42 9.64 -15.78
N PRO A 62 -12.82 9.25 -14.55
CA PRO A 62 -14.00 9.81 -13.88
C PRO A 62 -13.69 11.13 -13.17
N TRP A 63 -13.46 12.21 -13.93
CA TRP A 63 -13.02 13.51 -13.39
C TRP A 63 -13.91 14.08 -12.27
N GLU A 64 -15.22 13.86 -12.31
CA GLU A 64 -16.14 14.42 -11.32
C GLU A 64 -16.27 13.60 -10.03
N THR A 65 -16.14 12.27 -10.12
CA THR A 65 -16.48 11.35 -9.03
C THR A 65 -15.28 10.55 -8.50
N GLY A 66 -14.21 10.47 -9.28
CA GLY A 66 -13.02 9.70 -8.91
C GLY A 66 -12.05 10.45 -8.01
N SER A 67 -11.06 9.73 -7.51
CA SER A 67 -10.04 10.26 -6.62
C SER A 67 -8.73 9.50 -6.76
N LEU A 68 -7.59 10.20 -6.66
CA LEU A 68 -6.30 9.57 -6.38
C LEU A 68 -6.16 9.31 -4.88
N ARG A 69 -5.50 8.20 -4.52
CA ARG A 69 -5.32 7.78 -3.13
C ARG A 69 -3.86 7.59 -2.79
N PHE A 70 -3.47 8.11 -1.64
CA PHE A 70 -2.09 8.05 -1.18
C PHE A 70 -1.95 7.23 0.09
N LYS A 71 -0.95 6.34 0.09
CA LYS A 71 -0.39 5.73 1.29
C LYS A 71 0.92 6.45 1.60
N LEU A 72 0.87 7.36 2.57
CA LEU A 72 2.06 8.08 3.03
C LEU A 72 2.88 7.18 3.97
N VAL A 73 4.15 6.97 3.62
CA VAL A 73 5.07 6.09 4.36
C VAL A 73 6.16 6.96 4.99
N LEU A 74 5.98 7.28 6.28
CA LEU A 74 6.98 8.03 7.05
C LEU A 74 8.28 7.23 7.16
N GLY A 75 9.41 7.85 6.82
CA GLY A 75 10.73 7.20 6.74
C GLY A 75 10.95 6.38 5.46
N GLY A 76 9.93 6.23 4.61
CA GLY A 76 9.98 5.43 3.40
C GLY A 76 10.00 3.92 3.66
N ALA A 77 10.25 3.14 2.61
CA ALA A 77 10.34 1.68 2.67
C ALA A 77 11.38 1.16 1.66
N PRO A 78 12.07 0.04 1.93
CA PRO A 78 12.96 -0.56 0.95
C PRO A 78 12.18 -1.00 -0.31
N PRO A 79 12.85 -1.06 -1.48
CA PRO A 79 12.21 -1.48 -2.72
C PRO A 79 11.69 -2.92 -2.61
N SER A 80 10.50 -3.15 -3.15
CA SER A 80 9.89 -4.49 -3.12
C SER A 80 10.38 -5.33 -4.30
N PRO A 81 10.76 -6.60 -4.12
CA PRO A 81 11.10 -7.49 -5.24
C PRO A 81 9.90 -7.79 -6.15
N TRP A 82 8.68 -7.37 -5.75
CA TRP A 82 7.43 -7.59 -6.47
C TRP A 82 6.87 -6.32 -7.11
N GLU A 83 7.67 -5.25 -7.21
CA GLU A 83 7.26 -3.96 -7.79
C GLU A 83 6.72 -4.06 -9.22
N ASP A 84 7.34 -4.89 -10.07
CA ASP A 84 6.87 -5.12 -11.44
C ASP A 84 5.59 -5.95 -11.50
N PHE A 85 5.34 -6.77 -10.48
CA PHE A 85 4.10 -7.54 -10.37
C PHE A 85 2.95 -6.71 -9.80
N GLN A 86 3.22 -5.83 -8.84
CA GLN A 86 2.24 -5.00 -8.15
C GLN A 86 2.77 -3.56 -8.03
N PRO A 87 2.48 -2.69 -9.01
CA PRO A 87 2.97 -1.31 -9.04
C PRO A 87 2.62 -0.47 -7.82
N HIS A 88 1.50 -0.76 -7.14
CA HIS A 88 1.12 -0.11 -5.87
C HIS A 88 2.10 -0.37 -4.71
N ARG A 89 3.09 -1.27 -4.88
CA ARG A 89 4.20 -1.48 -3.94
C ARG A 89 5.36 -0.51 -4.15
N LYS A 90 5.47 0.11 -5.33
CA LYS A 90 6.50 1.09 -5.68
C LYS A 90 6.33 2.36 -4.85
N ILE A 91 7.42 2.94 -4.38
CA ILE A 91 7.45 4.34 -3.96
C ILE A 91 7.47 5.19 -5.24
N LEU A 92 6.31 5.76 -5.59
CA LEU A 92 6.12 6.52 -6.84
C LEU A 92 6.32 8.02 -6.62
N GLY A 93 6.35 8.48 -5.37
CA GLY A 93 6.73 9.84 -5.04
C GLY A 93 7.46 9.99 -3.71
N VAL A 94 8.16 11.11 -3.55
CA VAL A 94 8.88 11.45 -2.31
C VAL A 94 8.55 12.87 -1.88
N ILE A 95 8.15 13.03 -0.62
CA ILE A 95 7.97 14.31 0.04
C ILE A 95 9.06 14.47 1.08
N GLY A 96 9.98 15.41 0.85
CA GLY A 96 10.94 15.87 1.86
C GLY A 96 10.26 16.83 2.82
N ILE A 97 10.51 16.69 4.12
CA ILE A 97 10.04 17.61 5.16
C ILE A 97 11.25 18.26 5.81
N CYS A 98 11.33 19.58 5.75
CA CYS A 98 12.39 20.36 6.35
C CYS A 98 11.81 21.39 7.32
N HIS A 99 12.50 21.64 8.43
CA HIS A 99 12.19 22.73 9.36
C HIS A 99 13.28 23.80 9.26
N CYS A 100 12.97 24.92 8.60
CA CYS A 100 13.95 25.95 8.27
C CYS A 100 14.72 26.52 9.47
N PRO A 101 14.14 26.73 10.67
CA PRO A 101 14.88 27.22 11.84
C PRO A 101 16.05 26.30 12.26
N SER A 102 15.91 24.99 12.04
CA SER A 102 16.95 23.99 12.31
C SER A 102 17.83 23.71 11.09
N SER A 103 17.48 24.22 9.91
CA SER A 103 18.18 24.00 8.64
C SER A 103 18.11 25.26 7.77
N PRO A 104 18.90 26.31 8.11
CA PRO A 104 18.80 27.61 7.48
C PRO A 104 19.36 27.67 6.05
N ASP A 105 20.29 26.77 5.71
CA ASP A 105 20.88 26.69 4.37
C ASP A 105 19.99 25.87 3.42
N LEU A 106 19.24 26.57 2.57
CA LEU A 106 18.31 25.95 1.61
C LEU A 106 19.02 25.20 0.47
N ASP A 107 20.25 25.57 0.12
CA ASP A 107 21.02 24.86 -0.91
C ASP A 107 21.46 23.50 -0.37
N LEU A 108 21.97 23.46 0.86
CA LEU A 108 22.30 22.22 1.54
C LEU A 108 21.08 21.31 1.73
N VAL A 109 19.92 21.88 2.10
CA VAL A 109 18.66 21.12 2.22
C VAL A 109 18.28 20.45 0.90
N ILE A 110 18.43 21.15 -0.23
CA ILE A 110 18.12 20.59 -1.55
C ILE A 110 19.12 19.53 -1.97
N ASP A 111 20.41 19.69 -1.67
CA ASP A 111 21.42 18.68 -1.93
C ASP A 111 21.14 17.39 -1.12
N GLN A 112 20.78 17.54 0.15
CA GLN A 112 20.38 16.42 1.01
C GLN A 112 19.10 15.75 0.50
N PHE A 113 18.09 16.53 0.10
CA PHE A 113 16.87 15.99 -0.49
C PHE A 113 17.16 15.19 -1.76
N ASN A 114 17.97 15.75 -2.67
CA ASN A 114 18.37 15.10 -3.91
C ASN A 114 19.18 13.82 -3.67
N ALA A 115 20.00 13.78 -2.62
CA ALA A 115 20.68 12.56 -2.22
C ALA A 115 19.71 11.50 -1.66
N ALA A 116 18.72 11.93 -0.87
CA ALA A 116 17.79 11.02 -0.19
C ALA A 116 16.87 10.27 -1.17
N TRP A 117 16.24 10.96 -2.13
CA TRP A 117 15.26 10.30 -3.01
C TRP A 117 15.91 9.42 -4.09
N ARG A 118 17.20 9.61 -4.42
CA ARG A 118 17.95 8.77 -5.37
C ARG A 118 18.01 7.29 -4.97
N GLY A 119 17.81 6.98 -3.70
CA GLY A 119 17.71 5.59 -3.22
C GLY A 119 16.47 4.84 -3.74
N TYR A 120 15.48 5.55 -4.30
CA TYR A 120 14.24 4.98 -4.80
C TYR A 120 14.19 5.05 -6.33
N SER A 121 14.42 3.91 -6.99
CA SER A 121 14.50 3.83 -8.47
C SER A 121 13.18 4.08 -9.20
N SER A 122 12.05 3.95 -8.50
CA SER A 122 10.70 3.98 -9.08
C SER A 122 10.00 5.35 -8.90
N VAL A 123 10.69 6.36 -8.35
CA VAL A 123 10.11 7.68 -8.08
C VAL A 123 9.83 8.42 -9.39
N LEU A 124 8.62 8.96 -9.49
CA LEU A 124 8.15 9.76 -10.61
C LEU A 124 8.03 11.24 -10.24
N VAL A 125 7.68 11.53 -8.98
CA VAL A 125 7.45 12.90 -8.50
C VAL A 125 8.11 13.14 -7.14
N GLN A 126 8.82 14.25 -7.01
CA GLN A 126 9.51 14.64 -5.78
C GLN A 126 9.24 16.10 -5.46
N ARG A 127 8.97 16.40 -4.18
CA ARG A 127 8.82 17.76 -3.64
C ARG A 127 9.43 17.82 -2.24
N CYS A 128 10.07 18.92 -1.89
CA CYS A 128 10.59 19.20 -0.55
C CYS A 128 9.80 20.38 0.04
N PHE A 129 9.12 20.15 1.16
CA PHE A 129 8.33 21.13 1.88
C PHE A 129 9.15 21.65 3.06
N ALA A 130 9.50 22.93 3.01
CA ALA A 130 10.33 23.60 4.00
C ALA A 130 9.47 24.56 4.83
N PHE A 131 9.29 24.22 6.10
CA PHE A 131 8.38 24.91 7.01
C PHE A 131 9.07 25.97 7.85
N SER A 132 8.36 27.08 8.05
CA SER A 132 8.78 28.23 8.86
C SER A 132 10.08 28.90 8.36
N PRO A 133 10.21 29.24 7.06
CA PRO A 133 11.34 30.00 6.56
C PRO A 133 11.48 31.34 7.27
N GLY A 134 12.72 31.77 7.51
CA GLY A 134 13.01 33.13 7.97
C GLY A 134 12.94 34.16 6.85
N ASP A 135 12.94 35.45 7.20
CA ASP A 135 12.79 36.56 6.24
C ASP A 135 13.85 36.52 5.12
N SER A 136 15.11 36.24 5.48
CA SER A 136 16.20 36.12 4.49
C SER A 136 16.01 34.98 3.49
N GLN A 137 15.32 33.91 3.88
CA GLN A 137 15.01 32.78 3.01
C GLN A 137 13.80 33.07 2.11
N LEU A 138 12.89 33.94 2.55
CA LEU A 138 11.74 34.40 1.76
C LEU A 138 12.14 35.44 0.72
N GLU A 139 13.13 36.29 1.04
CA GLU A 139 13.70 37.28 0.12
C GLU A 139 14.64 36.64 -0.92
N ASP A 140 15.06 35.39 -0.72
CA ASP A 140 15.91 34.68 -1.66
C ASP A 140 15.19 34.43 -3.00
N THR A 141 15.62 35.15 -4.03
CA THR A 141 15.07 35.06 -5.39
C THR A 141 15.53 33.80 -6.15
N LYS A 142 16.46 33.01 -5.59
CA LYS A 142 16.95 31.79 -6.22
C LYS A 142 15.86 30.72 -6.24
N LYS A 143 15.29 30.50 -7.43
CA LYS A 143 14.37 29.39 -7.66
C LYS A 143 15.12 28.06 -7.53
N ARG A 144 14.68 27.24 -6.57
CA ARG A 144 15.16 25.86 -6.39
C ARG A 144 14.06 24.94 -6.86
N GLU A 145 14.38 24.09 -7.82
CA GLU A 145 13.43 23.11 -8.34
C GLU A 145 12.98 22.18 -7.21
N ASN A 146 11.68 21.86 -7.17
CA ASN A 146 11.07 20.96 -6.20
C ASN A 146 11.08 21.45 -4.74
N LEU A 147 11.63 22.64 -4.42
CA LEU A 147 11.52 23.25 -3.09
C LEU A 147 10.25 24.11 -2.97
N VAL A 148 9.49 23.92 -1.90
CA VAL A 148 8.30 24.70 -1.60
C VAL A 148 8.41 25.23 -0.17
N LEU A 149 8.33 26.55 -0.03
CA LEU A 149 8.40 27.23 1.26
C LEU A 149 7.00 27.38 1.85
N PHE A 150 6.86 27.06 3.13
CA PHE A 150 5.63 27.22 3.92
C PHE A 150 5.87 28.29 5.01
N PRO A 151 5.58 29.58 4.73
CA PRO A 151 5.76 30.67 5.70
C PRO A 151 5.05 30.39 7.04
N PRO A 152 5.58 30.91 8.16
CA PRO A 152 4.89 30.85 9.44
C PRO A 152 3.48 31.47 9.32
N SER A 153 2.46 30.65 9.56
CA SER A 153 1.05 31.02 9.42
C SER A 153 0.21 30.14 10.34
N ASP A 154 -1.06 30.48 10.52
CA ASP A 154 -1.96 29.61 11.27
C ASP A 154 -2.11 28.25 10.57
N ARG A 155 -2.47 27.24 11.37
CA ARG A 155 -2.54 25.85 10.88
C ARG A 155 -3.51 25.68 9.72
N SER A 156 -4.62 26.42 9.70
CA SER A 156 -5.62 26.29 8.62
C SER A 156 -5.07 26.82 7.30
N ALA A 157 -4.36 27.94 7.31
CA ALA A 157 -3.68 28.45 6.12
C ALA A 157 -2.60 27.49 5.60
N GLN A 158 -1.80 26.90 6.49
CA GLN A 158 -0.80 25.91 6.09
C GLN A 158 -1.42 24.64 5.51
N GLU A 159 -2.52 24.14 6.11
CA GLU A 159 -3.26 22.98 5.58
C GLU A 159 -3.87 23.28 4.20
N LEU A 160 -4.37 24.50 3.94
CA LEU A 160 -4.88 24.89 2.62
C LEU A 160 -3.77 24.95 1.56
N HIS A 161 -2.60 25.50 1.92
CA HIS A 161 -1.45 25.51 1.01
C HIS A 161 -0.97 24.08 0.73
N LEU A 162 -0.92 23.23 1.76
CA LEU A 162 -0.55 21.83 1.63
C LEU A 162 -1.51 21.06 0.72
N GLN A 163 -2.81 21.32 0.83
CA GLN A 163 -3.82 20.77 -0.08
C GLN A 163 -3.51 21.11 -1.54
N THR A 164 -3.17 22.38 -1.82
CA THR A 164 -2.81 22.85 -3.17
C THR A 164 -1.56 22.12 -3.68
N MET A 165 -0.55 21.95 -2.83
CA MET A 165 0.67 21.22 -3.20
C MET A 165 0.42 19.73 -3.44
N MET A 166 -0.47 19.10 -2.67
CA MET A 166 -0.86 17.71 -2.89
C MET A 166 -1.66 17.53 -4.18
N GLN A 167 -2.45 18.53 -4.60
CA GLN A 167 -3.12 18.54 -5.90
C GLN A 167 -2.12 18.64 -7.06
N ASP A 168 -1.08 19.48 -6.95
CA ASP A 168 0.02 19.55 -7.91
C ASP A 168 0.78 18.22 -8.05
N ILE A 169 1.12 17.59 -6.91
CA ILE A 169 1.75 16.25 -6.89
C ILE A 169 0.83 15.22 -7.58
N SER A 170 -0.47 15.29 -7.30
CA SER A 170 -1.48 14.39 -7.89
C SER A 170 -1.55 14.51 -9.41
N ALA A 171 -1.61 15.74 -9.93
CA ALA A 171 -1.61 15.99 -11.37
C ALA A 171 -0.31 15.53 -12.03
N SER A 172 0.84 15.80 -11.40
CA SER A 172 2.16 15.36 -11.88
C SER A 172 2.25 13.83 -11.99
N LEU A 173 1.78 13.11 -10.97
CA LEU A 173 1.73 11.65 -10.97
C LEU A 173 0.81 11.10 -12.06
N LEU A 174 -0.37 11.72 -12.24
CA LEU A 174 -1.32 11.30 -13.27
C LEU A 174 -0.69 11.40 -14.67
N MET A 175 -0.01 12.51 -14.99
CA MET A 175 0.69 12.70 -16.27
C MET A 175 1.82 11.68 -16.48
N GLU A 176 2.60 11.37 -15.44
CA GLU A 176 3.65 10.32 -15.55
C GLU A 176 3.05 8.91 -15.72
N PHE A 177 1.88 8.63 -15.15
CA PHE A 177 1.17 7.36 -15.42
C PHE A 177 0.70 7.26 -16.87
N GLU A 178 0.15 8.34 -17.45
CA GLU A 178 -0.24 8.36 -18.87
C GLU A 178 0.94 8.07 -19.78
N LYS A 179 2.06 8.75 -19.54
CA LYS A 179 3.31 8.55 -20.26
C LYS A 179 3.80 7.11 -20.14
N TRP A 180 3.75 6.51 -18.95
CA TRP A 180 4.12 5.12 -18.75
C TRP A 180 3.22 4.16 -19.55
N VAL A 181 1.90 4.38 -19.52
CA VAL A 181 0.94 3.52 -20.24
C VAL A 181 1.16 3.57 -21.75
N LEU A 182 1.32 4.76 -22.32
CA LEU A 182 1.56 4.92 -23.77
C LEU A 182 2.91 4.31 -24.21
N GLN A 183 3.92 4.36 -23.35
CA GLN A 183 5.19 3.65 -23.57
C GLN A 183 5.00 2.13 -23.48
N ALA A 184 4.21 1.64 -22.52
CA ALA A 184 4.02 0.21 -22.33
C ALA A 184 3.25 -0.46 -23.48
N GLU A 185 2.34 0.27 -24.14
CA GLU A 185 1.62 -0.19 -25.33
C GLU A 185 2.51 -0.26 -26.57
N SER A 186 3.46 0.67 -26.70
CA SER A 186 4.31 0.81 -27.89
C SER A 186 5.65 0.07 -27.78
N ALA A 187 6.26 0.06 -26.59
CA ALA A 187 7.49 -0.64 -26.27
C ALA A 187 7.15 -1.95 -25.57
N GLY A 188 7.53 -3.09 -26.16
CA GLY A 188 7.27 -4.43 -25.60
C GLY A 188 7.89 -4.62 -24.22
N THR A 189 7.18 -4.16 -23.18
CA THR A 189 7.68 -4.00 -21.81
C THR A 189 8.03 -5.36 -21.22
N ILE A 190 9.22 -5.43 -20.62
CA ILE A 190 9.73 -6.67 -20.00
C ILE A 190 9.48 -6.57 -18.50
N LEU A 191 8.44 -7.27 -18.04
CA LEU A 191 8.08 -7.37 -16.62
C LEU A 191 8.55 -8.71 -16.08
N LYS A 192 9.34 -8.67 -15.01
CA LYS A 192 9.92 -9.86 -14.39
C LYS A 192 9.46 -9.99 -12.95
N THR A 193 9.44 -11.22 -12.48
CA THR A 193 9.21 -11.56 -11.07
C THR A 193 10.30 -12.51 -10.59
N PRO A 194 10.52 -12.61 -9.27
CA PRO A 194 11.38 -13.64 -8.69
C PRO A 194 11.00 -15.09 -9.04
N LEU A 195 9.80 -15.33 -9.60
CA LEU A 195 9.33 -16.65 -10.05
C LEU A 195 9.78 -17.01 -11.48
N ASP A 196 10.26 -16.04 -12.27
CA ASP A 196 10.58 -16.30 -13.68
C ASP A 196 11.90 -17.09 -13.83
N SER A 197 11.81 -18.29 -14.43
CA SER A 197 12.96 -19.14 -14.74
C SER A 197 13.78 -18.63 -15.94
N GLN A 198 15.12 -18.73 -15.87
CA GLN A 198 16.04 -18.39 -16.97
C GLN A 198 16.27 -19.58 -17.92
N ALA A 199 15.22 -20.06 -18.59
CA ALA A 199 15.34 -21.13 -19.58
C ALA A 199 15.41 -20.59 -21.02
N THR A 200 16.22 -21.22 -21.87
CA THR A 200 16.25 -20.98 -23.31
C THR A 200 15.04 -21.62 -23.99
N LEU A 201 14.33 -20.84 -24.80
CA LEU A 201 13.03 -21.22 -25.37
C LEU A 201 13.15 -21.77 -26.80
N SER A 202 12.40 -22.81 -27.10
CA SER A 202 12.07 -23.31 -28.44
C SER A 202 11.07 -22.40 -29.18
N SER A 203 10.84 -22.63 -30.48
CA SER A 203 10.00 -21.75 -31.33
C SER A 203 8.52 -21.67 -30.93
N GLU A 204 7.90 -22.77 -30.49
CA GLU A 204 6.53 -22.76 -29.94
C GLU A 204 6.48 -22.01 -28.60
N GLU A 205 7.52 -22.14 -27.79
CA GLU A 205 7.66 -21.40 -26.55
C GLU A 205 7.86 -19.90 -26.78
N VAL A 206 8.43 -19.47 -27.92
CA VAL A 206 8.52 -18.05 -28.29
C VAL A 206 7.14 -17.43 -28.52
N ILE A 207 6.21 -18.10 -29.20
CA ILE A 207 4.85 -17.58 -29.42
C ILE A 207 4.12 -17.46 -28.08
N LYS A 208 4.21 -18.50 -27.25
CA LYS A 208 3.64 -18.52 -25.90
C LYS A 208 4.24 -17.42 -25.02
N ALA A 209 5.55 -17.18 -25.10
CA ALA A 209 6.25 -16.13 -24.37
C ALA A 209 5.84 -14.73 -24.82
N LYS A 210 5.62 -14.51 -26.12
CA LYS A 210 5.08 -13.23 -26.63
C LYS A 210 3.69 -12.94 -26.07
N LYS A 211 2.79 -13.93 -26.09
CA LYS A 211 1.44 -13.81 -25.48
C LYS A 211 1.52 -13.56 -23.98
N ARG A 212 2.42 -14.26 -23.28
CA ARG A 212 2.64 -14.08 -21.84
C ARG A 212 3.09 -12.65 -21.54
N ARG A 213 4.07 -12.14 -22.28
CA ARG A 213 4.55 -10.75 -22.13
C ARG A 213 3.42 -9.74 -22.36
N LEU A 214 2.61 -9.93 -23.40
CA LEU A 214 1.46 -9.07 -23.66
C LEU A 214 0.43 -9.12 -22.52
N ALA A 215 0.13 -10.31 -21.99
CA ALA A 215 -0.77 -10.46 -20.84
C ALA A 215 -0.27 -9.69 -19.61
N ARG A 216 1.03 -9.80 -19.30
CA ARG A 216 1.67 -9.08 -18.18
C ARG A 216 1.66 -7.57 -18.39
N ALA A 217 1.93 -7.11 -19.62
CA ALA A 217 1.85 -5.70 -19.98
C ALA A 217 0.43 -5.16 -19.79
N GLN A 218 -0.58 -5.85 -20.31
CA GLN A 218 -1.99 -5.48 -20.16
C GLN A 218 -2.41 -5.44 -18.69
N LYS A 219 -2.02 -6.44 -17.89
CA LYS A 219 -2.26 -6.43 -16.44
C LYS A 219 -1.68 -5.17 -15.78
N THR A 220 -0.44 -4.83 -16.12
CA THR A 220 0.28 -3.71 -15.49
C THR A 220 -0.25 -2.36 -15.96
N ILE A 221 -0.64 -2.23 -17.23
CA ILE A 221 -1.38 -1.07 -17.72
C ILE A 221 -2.68 -0.90 -16.92
N GLY A 222 -3.41 -1.99 -16.67
CA GLY A 222 -4.58 -1.99 -15.80
C GLY A 222 -4.28 -1.50 -14.38
N ASP A 223 -3.14 -1.89 -13.79
CA ASP A 223 -2.72 -1.38 -12.48
C ASP A 223 -2.45 0.12 -12.49
N TYR A 224 -1.80 0.66 -13.53
CA TYR A 224 -1.57 2.10 -13.64
C TYR A 224 -2.86 2.88 -13.88
N CYS A 225 -3.81 2.35 -14.65
CA CYS A 225 -5.16 2.92 -14.78
C CYS A 225 -5.85 2.97 -13.40
N LEU A 226 -5.68 1.91 -12.59
CA LEU A 226 -6.26 1.84 -11.26
C LEU A 226 -5.60 2.83 -10.28
N LEU A 227 -4.27 2.99 -10.35
CA LEU A 227 -3.54 4.03 -9.60
C LEU A 227 -3.94 5.44 -10.03
N ALA A 228 -4.22 5.64 -11.32
CA ALA A 228 -4.76 6.88 -11.88
C ALA A 228 -6.23 7.14 -11.49
N GLY A 229 -6.88 6.22 -10.79
CA GLY A 229 -8.28 6.37 -10.40
C GLY A 229 -9.28 6.20 -11.54
N SER A 230 -8.90 5.50 -12.62
CA SER A 230 -9.79 5.10 -13.72
C SER A 230 -10.13 3.59 -13.66
N PRO A 231 -11.14 3.19 -12.87
CA PRO A 231 -11.47 1.77 -12.70
C PRO A 231 -12.07 1.12 -13.96
N VAL A 232 -12.79 1.88 -14.79
CA VAL A 232 -13.39 1.36 -16.03
C VAL A 232 -12.31 0.98 -17.03
N ASP A 233 -11.34 1.86 -17.27
CA ASP A 233 -10.19 1.59 -18.14
C ASP A 233 -9.35 0.44 -17.58
N ALA A 234 -9.09 0.44 -16.26
CA ALA A 234 -8.37 -0.64 -15.60
C ALA A 234 -9.03 -2.01 -15.85
N ASN A 235 -10.34 -2.10 -15.70
CA ASN A 235 -11.07 -3.36 -15.88
C ASN A 235 -11.05 -3.86 -17.33
N ALA A 236 -11.03 -2.98 -18.33
CA ALA A 236 -10.87 -3.36 -19.74
C ALA A 236 -9.50 -4.01 -20.00
N HIS A 237 -8.43 -3.43 -19.46
CA HIS A 237 -7.08 -4.00 -19.55
C HIS A 237 -6.94 -5.31 -18.76
N TYR A 238 -7.52 -5.40 -17.56
CA TYR A 238 -7.53 -6.66 -16.80
C TYR A 238 -8.29 -7.77 -17.52
N SER A 239 -9.42 -7.47 -18.17
CA SER A 239 -10.18 -8.45 -18.95
C SER A 239 -9.33 -9.05 -20.07
N THR A 240 -8.63 -8.18 -20.82
CA THR A 240 -7.69 -8.59 -21.86
C THR A 240 -6.54 -9.43 -21.28
N ALA A 241 -5.98 -9.00 -20.15
CA ALA A 241 -4.91 -9.74 -19.47
C ALA A 241 -5.34 -11.14 -19.02
N LEU A 242 -6.56 -11.28 -18.49
CA LEU A 242 -7.12 -12.57 -18.04
C LEU A 242 -7.31 -13.54 -19.21
N GLU A 243 -7.84 -13.07 -20.34
CA GLU A 243 -8.00 -13.87 -21.54
C GLU A 243 -6.65 -14.39 -22.05
N LEU A 244 -5.65 -13.51 -22.15
CA LEU A 244 -4.31 -13.87 -22.62
C LEU A 244 -3.57 -14.79 -21.63
N ALA A 245 -3.61 -14.49 -20.32
CA ALA A 245 -2.91 -15.26 -19.30
C ALA A 245 -3.46 -16.67 -19.16
N ARG A 246 -4.77 -16.87 -19.38
CA ARG A 246 -5.41 -18.19 -19.42
C ARG A 246 -4.81 -19.07 -20.50
N LEU A 247 -4.51 -18.51 -21.68
CA LEU A 247 -3.91 -19.23 -22.80
C LEU A 247 -2.46 -19.63 -22.55
N THR A 248 -1.75 -18.91 -21.68
CA THR A 248 -0.34 -19.17 -21.38
C THR A 248 -0.13 -19.97 -20.10
N ALA A 249 -1.21 -20.28 -19.38
CA ALA A 249 -1.21 -20.88 -18.05
C ALA A 249 -0.30 -20.11 -17.06
N ASP A 250 -0.24 -18.78 -17.17
CA ASP A 250 0.51 -17.93 -16.24
C ASP A 250 -0.40 -17.60 -15.04
N TYR A 251 -0.59 -18.60 -14.16
CA TYR A 251 -1.60 -18.51 -13.09
C TYR A 251 -1.29 -17.42 -12.06
N PHE A 252 -0.01 -17.10 -11.84
CA PHE A 252 0.38 -16.05 -10.91
C PHE A 252 -0.06 -14.67 -11.42
N TRP A 253 0.20 -14.39 -12.70
CA TRP A 253 -0.24 -13.15 -13.34
C TRP A 253 -1.74 -13.11 -13.60
N TYR A 254 -2.36 -14.26 -13.87
CA TYR A 254 -3.81 -14.38 -13.92
C TYR A 254 -4.47 -14.01 -12.58
N ALA A 255 -3.95 -14.53 -11.47
CA ALA A 255 -4.44 -14.20 -10.13
C ALA A 255 -4.29 -12.71 -9.83
N GLY A 256 -3.15 -12.11 -10.18
CA GLY A 256 -2.92 -10.67 -10.02
C GLY A 256 -3.84 -9.79 -10.86
N ALA A 257 -4.14 -10.19 -12.11
CA ALA A 257 -5.12 -9.47 -12.95
C ALA A 257 -6.53 -9.58 -12.39
N LEU A 258 -6.92 -10.76 -11.88
CA LEU A 258 -8.22 -10.97 -11.27
C LEU A 258 -8.36 -10.14 -9.98
N GLU A 259 -7.32 -10.13 -9.14
CA GLU A 259 -7.25 -9.29 -7.93
C GLU A 259 -7.45 -7.80 -8.27
N GLY A 260 -6.73 -7.30 -9.28
CA GLY A 260 -6.88 -5.93 -9.78
C GLY A 260 -8.29 -5.64 -10.30
N SER A 261 -8.90 -6.56 -11.05
CA SER A 261 -10.26 -6.39 -11.57
C SER A 261 -11.32 -6.28 -10.47
N VAL A 262 -11.14 -6.99 -9.35
CA VAL A 262 -12.06 -6.87 -8.20
C VAL A 262 -11.86 -5.54 -7.50
N CYS A 263 -10.62 -5.07 -7.36
CA CYS A 263 -10.35 -3.73 -6.84
C CYS A 263 -11.00 -2.65 -7.73
N ALA A 264 -10.85 -2.74 -9.06
CA ALA A 264 -11.51 -1.85 -10.00
C ALA A 264 -13.03 -1.85 -9.85
N LEU A 265 -13.66 -3.03 -9.73
CA LEU A 265 -15.10 -3.16 -9.46
C LEU A 265 -15.53 -2.43 -8.19
N LEU A 266 -14.79 -2.61 -7.08
CA LEU A 266 -15.10 -1.94 -5.82
C LEU A 266 -14.91 -0.43 -5.91
N VAL A 267 -13.86 0.04 -6.61
CA VAL A 267 -13.55 1.46 -6.80
C VAL A 267 -14.60 2.16 -7.69
N ASP A 268 -15.08 1.49 -8.74
CA ASP A 268 -16.14 2.00 -9.63
C ASP A 268 -17.48 2.14 -8.90
N ARG A 269 -17.80 1.21 -7.99
CA ARG A 269 -19.07 1.15 -7.27
C ARG A 269 -19.01 1.78 -5.88
N MET A 270 -18.00 2.60 -5.59
CA MET A 270 -17.80 3.11 -4.24
C MET A 270 -19.01 3.87 -3.70
N GLY A 271 -19.48 3.43 -2.53
CA GLY A 271 -20.67 3.96 -1.86
C GLY A 271 -21.94 3.13 -2.09
N GLN A 272 -21.95 2.19 -3.03
CA GLN A 272 -23.07 1.28 -3.27
C GLN A 272 -22.82 -0.05 -2.55
N LYS A 273 -23.52 -0.29 -1.44
CA LYS A 273 -23.50 -1.59 -0.74
C LYS A 273 -24.61 -2.47 -1.33
N ASP A 274 -24.28 -3.18 -2.40
CA ASP A 274 -25.16 -4.17 -3.01
C ASP A 274 -24.71 -5.58 -2.62
N ILE A 275 -25.68 -6.42 -2.24
CA ILE A 275 -25.46 -7.84 -1.94
C ILE A 275 -24.87 -8.54 -3.17
N ALA A 276 -25.27 -8.15 -4.38
CA ALA A 276 -24.73 -8.71 -5.61
C ALA A 276 -23.22 -8.43 -5.79
N ILE A 277 -22.75 -7.24 -5.41
CA ILE A 277 -21.31 -6.90 -5.47
C ILE A 277 -20.52 -7.76 -4.49
N GLU A 278 -21.07 -7.98 -3.29
CA GLU A 278 -20.42 -8.82 -2.30
C GLU A 278 -20.29 -10.28 -2.77
N ASP A 279 -21.34 -10.84 -3.35
CA ASP A 279 -21.31 -12.20 -3.90
C ASP A 279 -20.29 -12.33 -5.03
N GLU A 280 -20.21 -11.32 -5.90
CA GLU A 280 -19.22 -11.27 -6.98
C GLU A 280 -17.79 -11.17 -6.45
N VAL A 281 -17.55 -10.30 -5.46
CA VAL A 281 -16.25 -10.15 -4.80
C VAL A 281 -15.85 -11.46 -4.14
N ARG A 282 -16.76 -12.10 -3.38
CA ARG A 282 -16.53 -13.38 -2.73
C ARG A 282 -16.16 -14.45 -3.76
N TYR A 283 -16.92 -14.57 -4.84
CA TYR A 283 -16.66 -15.54 -5.89
C TYR A 283 -15.29 -15.33 -6.54
N ARG A 284 -15.00 -14.10 -6.99
CA ARG A 284 -13.74 -13.78 -7.67
C ARG A 284 -12.53 -13.92 -6.74
N TYR A 285 -12.60 -13.50 -5.48
CA TYR A 285 -11.46 -13.64 -4.56
C TYR A 285 -11.17 -15.08 -4.16
N ASN A 286 -12.19 -15.93 -4.02
CA ASN A 286 -11.95 -17.37 -3.86
C ASN A 286 -11.18 -17.94 -5.05
N SER A 287 -11.52 -17.50 -6.27
CA SER A 287 -10.74 -17.84 -7.47
C SER A 287 -9.31 -17.28 -7.41
N VAL A 288 -9.10 -16.04 -6.97
CA VAL A 288 -7.74 -15.46 -6.77
C VAL A 288 -6.89 -16.35 -5.85
N ILE A 289 -7.42 -16.72 -4.68
CA ILE A 289 -6.73 -17.59 -3.70
C ILE A 289 -6.35 -18.93 -4.34
N VAL A 290 -7.28 -19.57 -5.05
CA VAL A 290 -7.02 -20.85 -5.73
C VAL A 290 -5.95 -20.72 -6.81
N HIS A 291 -5.93 -19.62 -7.57
CA HIS A 291 -4.94 -19.43 -8.64
C HIS A 291 -3.54 -19.11 -8.09
N TYR A 292 -3.43 -18.33 -7.00
CA TYR A 292 -2.16 -18.17 -6.29
C TYR A 292 -1.64 -19.52 -5.77
N ARG A 293 -2.52 -20.34 -5.18
CA ARG A 293 -2.15 -21.70 -4.74
C ARG A 293 -1.69 -22.59 -5.90
N LYS A 294 -2.39 -22.56 -7.03
CA LYS A 294 -2.04 -23.33 -8.24
C LYS A 294 -0.69 -22.92 -8.82
N SER A 295 -0.31 -21.64 -8.70
CA SER A 295 0.96 -21.14 -9.23
C SER A 295 2.18 -21.80 -8.58
N PHE A 296 2.05 -22.29 -7.33
CA PHE A 296 3.11 -23.03 -6.62
C PHE A 296 3.37 -24.42 -7.20
N ILE A 297 2.36 -25.08 -7.79
CA ILE A 297 2.41 -26.51 -8.15
C ILE A 297 3.14 -26.74 -9.48
N GLN A 298 3.28 -25.73 -10.34
CA GLN A 298 3.76 -25.92 -11.71
C GLN A 298 5.28 -25.97 -11.87
N GLU A 299 6.07 -25.50 -10.90
CA GLU A 299 7.52 -25.50 -11.01
C GLU A 299 8.18 -25.92 -9.68
N ASN A 300 8.41 -27.23 -9.52
CA ASN A 300 9.17 -27.81 -8.39
C ASN A 300 10.63 -27.28 -8.24
N ALA A 301 11.05 -26.35 -9.11
CA ALA A 301 12.36 -25.69 -9.10
C ALA A 301 12.32 -24.24 -8.57
N GLN A 302 11.16 -23.75 -8.09
CA GLN A 302 11.03 -22.37 -7.60
C GLN A 302 11.73 -22.17 -6.25
N ARG A 303 12.67 -21.21 -6.22
CA ARG A 303 13.36 -20.77 -4.99
C ARG A 303 12.50 -19.87 -4.11
N VAL A 304 11.38 -19.34 -4.64
CA VAL A 304 10.52 -18.36 -3.98
C VAL A 304 9.07 -18.86 -4.03
N SER A 305 8.41 -18.93 -2.87
CA SER A 305 7.04 -19.43 -2.76
C SER A 305 6.02 -18.29 -2.93
N PRO A 306 4.95 -18.47 -3.74
CA PRO A 306 3.85 -17.51 -3.85
C PRO A 306 2.86 -17.58 -2.68
N LEU A 307 3.12 -18.42 -1.67
CA LEU A 307 2.27 -18.61 -0.49
C LEU A 307 1.91 -17.28 0.20
N THR A 308 2.85 -16.32 0.24
CA THR A 308 2.61 -15.00 0.82
C THR A 308 1.45 -14.28 0.14
N PHE A 309 1.29 -14.39 -1.18
CA PHE A 309 0.20 -13.80 -1.95
C PHE A 309 -1.13 -14.53 -1.72
N GLU A 310 -1.11 -15.86 -1.61
CA GLU A 310 -2.30 -16.65 -1.26
C GLU A 310 -2.85 -16.23 0.11
N LEU A 311 -1.96 -16.12 1.11
CA LEU A 311 -2.32 -15.70 2.46
C LEU A 311 -2.77 -14.24 2.49
N GLU A 312 -2.10 -13.37 1.74
CA GLU A 312 -2.49 -11.95 1.60
C GLU A 312 -3.90 -11.83 1.00
N ALA A 313 -4.20 -12.56 -0.08
CA ALA A 313 -5.53 -12.58 -0.70
C ALA A 313 -6.60 -13.13 0.25
N THR A 314 -6.26 -14.15 1.05
CA THR A 314 -7.15 -14.70 2.09
C THR A 314 -7.49 -13.65 3.15
N LEU A 315 -6.49 -12.88 3.62
CA LEU A 315 -6.70 -11.80 4.58
C LEU A 315 -7.51 -10.64 3.99
N LYS A 316 -7.28 -10.27 2.72
CA LYS A 316 -8.05 -9.24 2.01
C LYS A 316 -9.54 -9.62 1.94
N LEU A 317 -9.85 -10.87 1.57
CA LEU A 317 -11.22 -11.38 1.56
C LEU A 317 -11.84 -11.43 2.96
N ALA A 318 -11.11 -11.97 3.94
CA ALA A 318 -11.56 -12.05 5.32
C ALA A 318 -11.88 -10.65 5.90
N ARG A 319 -11.08 -9.64 5.55
CA ARG A 319 -11.32 -8.25 5.92
C ARG A 319 -12.56 -7.67 5.26
N PHE A 320 -12.73 -7.89 3.97
CA PHE A 320 -13.91 -7.43 3.23
C PHE A 320 -15.22 -7.99 3.80
N LEU A 321 -15.23 -9.27 4.16
CA LEU A 321 -16.39 -9.96 4.74
C LEU A 321 -16.54 -9.78 6.26
N CYS A 322 -15.65 -9.00 6.92
CA CYS A 322 -15.55 -8.94 8.38
C CYS A 322 -16.77 -8.25 9.04
N ARG A 323 -17.83 -9.02 9.28
CA ARG A 323 -19.05 -8.61 9.99
C ARG A 323 -19.68 -9.77 10.73
N ARG A 324 -20.59 -9.47 11.66
CA ARG A 324 -21.16 -10.47 12.59
C ARG A 324 -21.94 -11.57 11.87
N GLU A 325 -22.64 -11.22 10.81
CA GLU A 325 -23.49 -12.13 10.03
C GLU A 325 -22.67 -13.18 9.29
N LEU A 326 -21.44 -12.84 8.88
CA LEU A 326 -20.50 -13.72 8.17
C LEU A 326 -19.38 -14.25 9.08
N ALA A 327 -19.52 -14.15 10.40
CA ALA A 327 -18.45 -14.46 11.35
C ALA A 327 -17.94 -15.91 11.25
N LYS A 328 -18.79 -16.85 10.81
CA LYS A 328 -18.39 -18.24 10.57
C LYS A 328 -17.42 -18.35 9.38
N GLU A 329 -17.80 -17.80 8.23
CA GLU A 329 -17.01 -17.81 7.00
C GLU A 329 -15.67 -17.09 7.21
N VAL A 330 -15.69 -15.90 7.82
CA VAL A 330 -14.47 -15.16 8.13
C VAL A 330 -13.57 -15.97 9.07
N ALA A 331 -14.13 -16.64 10.08
CA ALA A 331 -13.33 -17.48 10.97
C ALA A 331 -12.71 -18.71 10.27
N GLU A 332 -13.36 -19.26 9.25
CA GLU A 332 -12.80 -20.35 8.43
C GLU A 332 -11.63 -19.83 7.59
N LEU A 333 -11.77 -18.67 6.93
CA LEU A 333 -10.68 -18.02 6.19
C LEU A 333 -9.47 -17.72 7.09
N LEU A 334 -9.71 -17.15 8.28
CA LEU A 334 -8.66 -16.83 9.24
C LEU A 334 -7.95 -18.09 9.78
N THR A 335 -8.69 -19.17 10.03
CA THR A 335 -8.11 -20.45 10.44
C THR A 335 -7.25 -21.03 9.31
N SER A 336 -7.73 -21.01 8.06
CA SER A 336 -6.96 -21.44 6.90
C SER A 336 -5.68 -20.63 6.73
N ALA A 337 -5.74 -19.31 6.90
CA ALA A 337 -4.56 -18.45 6.84
C ALA A 337 -3.57 -18.77 7.96
N ALA A 338 -4.05 -18.99 9.19
CA ALA A 338 -3.22 -19.38 10.34
C ALA A 338 -2.51 -20.73 10.12
N ASP A 339 -3.17 -21.69 9.47
CA ASP A 339 -2.55 -22.98 9.14
C ASP A 339 -1.47 -22.83 8.06
N GLY A 340 -1.73 -22.04 7.01
CA GLY A 340 -0.72 -21.74 5.99
C GLY A 340 0.49 -20.96 6.52
N ALA A 341 0.32 -20.19 7.61
CA ALA A 341 1.39 -19.47 8.29
C ALA A 341 2.57 -20.37 8.72
N LYS A 342 2.30 -21.65 9.00
CA LYS A 342 3.31 -22.63 9.43
C LYS A 342 4.37 -22.87 8.35
N SER A 343 3.98 -22.71 7.08
CA SER A 343 4.85 -22.89 5.91
C SER A 343 5.58 -21.61 5.48
N LEU A 344 5.31 -20.47 6.13
CA LEU A 344 6.08 -19.25 5.90
C LEU A 344 7.51 -19.41 6.46
N ILE A 345 8.49 -18.84 5.75
CA ILE A 345 9.89 -18.87 6.16
C ILE A 345 10.23 -17.59 6.93
N ASP A 346 9.86 -16.43 6.40
CA ASP A 346 10.14 -15.13 7.01
C ASP A 346 9.30 -14.91 8.28
N ALA A 347 9.99 -14.59 9.38
CA ALA A 347 9.37 -14.26 10.66
C ALA A 347 8.54 -12.97 10.56
N SER A 348 8.96 -12.01 9.74
CA SER A 348 8.25 -10.74 9.51
C SER A 348 6.88 -11.00 8.89
N ASP A 349 6.82 -11.90 7.92
CA ASP A 349 5.57 -12.29 7.26
C ASP A 349 4.60 -13.01 8.21
N LYS A 350 5.12 -13.92 9.04
CA LYS A 350 4.32 -14.56 10.10
C LYS A 350 3.76 -13.54 11.08
N LEU A 351 4.57 -12.56 11.45
CA LEU A 351 4.22 -11.53 12.41
C LEU A 351 3.10 -10.65 11.85
N ILE A 352 3.24 -10.14 10.62
CA ILE A 352 2.20 -9.37 9.90
C ILE A 352 0.91 -10.17 9.80
N LEU A 353 0.99 -11.45 9.41
CA LEU A 353 -0.17 -12.33 9.27
C LEU A 353 -0.91 -12.50 10.61
N PHE A 354 -0.21 -12.85 11.69
CA PHE A 354 -0.85 -13.07 12.99
C PHE A 354 -1.40 -11.79 13.62
N VAL A 355 -0.76 -10.64 13.41
CA VAL A 355 -1.33 -9.34 13.82
C VAL A 355 -2.67 -9.12 13.12
N GLU A 356 -2.74 -9.36 11.82
CA GLU A 356 -3.96 -9.15 11.07
C GLU A 356 -5.07 -10.13 11.46
N ILE A 357 -4.73 -11.40 11.66
CA ILE A 357 -5.67 -12.42 12.17
C ILE A 357 -6.21 -12.03 13.55
N ALA A 358 -5.35 -11.57 14.46
CA ALA A 358 -5.76 -11.11 15.78
C ALA A 358 -6.74 -9.93 15.69
N ARG A 359 -6.45 -8.96 14.81
CA ARG A 359 -7.28 -7.77 14.59
C ARG A 359 -8.66 -8.11 14.02
N LEU A 360 -8.73 -9.01 13.05
CA LEU A 360 -9.98 -9.45 12.44
C LEU A 360 -10.83 -10.26 13.43
N PHE A 361 -10.24 -11.18 14.20
CA PHE A 361 -10.98 -11.87 15.28
C PHE A 361 -11.46 -10.91 16.36
N GLY A 362 -10.68 -9.89 16.71
CA GLY A 362 -11.07 -8.85 17.66
C GLY A 362 -12.29 -8.07 17.17
N THR A 363 -12.31 -7.72 15.87
CA THR A 363 -13.42 -7.01 15.21
C THR A 363 -14.71 -7.84 15.21
N LEU A 364 -14.62 -9.15 15.00
CA LEU A 364 -15.77 -10.08 15.11
C LEU A 364 -16.26 -10.29 16.56
N GLY A 365 -15.51 -9.82 17.55
CA GLY A 365 -15.82 -10.04 18.97
C GLY A 365 -15.29 -11.36 19.54
N TYR A 366 -14.48 -12.12 18.79
CA TYR A 366 -13.87 -13.38 19.24
C TYR A 366 -12.60 -13.09 20.07
N GLN A 367 -12.79 -12.45 21.22
CA GLN A 367 -11.71 -11.92 22.08
C GLN A 367 -10.68 -12.98 22.49
N ARG A 368 -11.11 -14.23 22.74
CA ARG A 368 -10.17 -15.32 23.08
C ARG A 368 -9.28 -15.73 21.90
N LYS A 369 -9.84 -15.78 20.67
CA LYS A 369 -9.06 -16.08 19.47
C LYS A 369 -8.12 -14.92 19.13
N ALA A 370 -8.60 -13.69 19.22
CA ALA A 370 -7.77 -12.50 19.06
C ALA A 370 -6.58 -12.53 20.03
N ALA A 371 -6.83 -12.75 21.32
CA ALA A 371 -5.81 -12.85 22.34
C ALA A 371 -4.82 -14.00 22.12
N PHE A 372 -5.28 -15.15 21.60
CA PHE A 372 -4.41 -16.26 21.22
C PHE A 372 -3.40 -15.84 20.16
N PHE A 373 -3.85 -15.23 19.05
CA PHE A 373 -2.94 -14.77 18.00
C PHE A 373 -2.05 -13.61 18.46
N SER A 374 -2.55 -12.71 19.32
CA SER A 374 -1.69 -11.69 19.97
C SER A 374 -0.56 -12.32 20.79
N ARG A 375 -0.79 -13.45 21.48
CA ARG A 375 0.30 -14.17 22.17
C ARG A 375 1.30 -14.78 21.18
N GLN A 376 0.84 -15.30 20.03
CA GLN A 376 1.74 -15.77 18.97
C GLN A 376 2.62 -14.64 18.43
N VAL A 377 2.05 -13.44 18.24
CA VAL A 377 2.82 -12.23 17.87
C VAL A 377 3.87 -11.89 18.92
N ALA A 378 3.49 -11.87 20.20
CA ALA A 378 4.43 -11.61 21.28
C ALA A 378 5.57 -12.64 21.34
N GLN A 379 5.27 -13.92 21.07
CA GLN A 379 6.28 -14.96 21.00
C GLN A 379 7.28 -14.72 19.87
N LEU A 380 6.82 -14.29 18.68
CA LEU A 380 7.70 -13.95 17.56
C LEU A 380 8.59 -12.75 17.90
N TYR A 381 8.07 -11.73 18.58
CA TYR A 381 8.89 -10.61 19.06
C TYR A 381 9.98 -11.05 20.04
N LEU A 382 9.65 -11.94 20.98
CA LEU A 382 10.63 -12.45 21.94
C LEU A 382 11.77 -13.26 21.28
N GLN A 383 11.54 -13.82 20.10
CA GLN A 383 12.57 -14.54 19.33
C GLN A 383 13.57 -13.61 18.62
N GLN A 384 13.28 -12.31 18.50
CA GLN A 384 14.15 -11.36 17.80
C GLN A 384 15.31 -10.83 18.66
N GLU A 385 15.41 -11.25 19.93
CA GLU A 385 16.49 -10.89 20.87
C GLU A 385 16.84 -9.38 20.95
N ASN A 386 15.85 -8.51 20.71
CA ASN A 386 16.01 -7.05 20.72
C ASN A 386 15.18 -6.41 21.84
N ARG A 387 15.74 -5.41 22.53
CA ARG A 387 15.05 -4.61 23.56
C ARG A 387 13.73 -4.03 23.07
N PHE A 388 13.68 -3.48 21.86
CA PHE A 388 12.44 -2.91 21.31
C PHE A 388 11.39 -4.00 21.07
N ALA A 389 11.80 -5.15 20.54
CA ALA A 389 10.93 -6.29 20.34
C ALA A 389 10.38 -6.82 21.69
N ALA A 390 11.21 -6.87 22.74
CA ALA A 390 10.75 -7.25 24.09
C ALA A 390 9.71 -6.27 24.65
N ILE A 391 9.88 -4.96 24.43
CA ILE A 391 8.89 -3.94 24.82
C ILE A 391 7.58 -4.15 24.06
N SER A 392 7.65 -4.34 22.74
CA SER A 392 6.48 -4.63 21.89
C SER A 392 5.78 -5.92 22.34
N ALA A 393 6.53 -6.98 22.68
CA ALA A 393 5.98 -8.22 23.20
C ALA A 393 5.21 -8.00 24.51
N MET A 394 5.77 -7.24 25.46
CA MET A 394 5.10 -6.92 26.73
C MET A 394 3.82 -6.13 26.50
N GLN A 395 3.84 -5.13 25.62
CA GLN A 395 2.67 -4.32 25.29
C GLN A 395 1.56 -5.19 24.69
N VAL A 396 1.89 -6.03 23.70
CA VAL A 396 0.92 -6.94 23.08
C VAL A 396 0.35 -7.93 24.11
N LEU A 397 1.19 -8.50 25.00
CA LEU A 397 0.72 -9.40 26.07
C LEU A 397 -0.22 -8.69 27.05
N ALA A 398 0.06 -7.45 27.42
CA ALA A 398 -0.78 -6.66 28.32
C ALA A 398 -2.21 -6.52 27.77
N MET A 399 -2.36 -6.34 26.45
CA MET A 399 -3.67 -6.25 25.78
C MET A 399 -4.48 -7.56 25.89
N THR A 400 -3.82 -8.71 26.08
CA THR A 400 -4.50 -10.03 26.16
C THR A 400 -5.02 -10.37 27.56
N THR A 401 -4.57 -9.65 28.60
CA THR A 401 -4.85 -9.97 30.02
C THR A 401 -6.34 -10.06 30.33
N LYS A 402 -7.15 -9.15 29.78
CA LYS A 402 -8.61 -9.11 29.97
C LYS A 402 -9.29 -10.34 29.37
N ALA A 403 -8.87 -10.78 28.19
CA ALA A 403 -9.46 -11.92 27.50
C ALA A 403 -9.20 -13.25 28.24
N TYR A 404 -8.04 -13.37 28.90
CA TYR A 404 -7.67 -14.53 29.71
C TYR A 404 -8.06 -14.41 31.19
N ARG A 405 -8.64 -13.28 31.61
CA ARG A 405 -9.01 -13.00 33.02
C ARG A 405 -7.83 -13.08 34.00
N VAL A 406 -6.64 -12.64 33.57
CA VAL A 406 -5.39 -12.66 34.38
C VAL A 406 -5.06 -11.26 34.93
N GLN A 407 -6.09 -10.41 35.10
CA GLN A 407 -5.90 -9.06 35.63
C GLN A 407 -5.64 -9.09 37.14
N SER A 408 -4.70 -8.27 37.62
CA SER A 408 -4.53 -8.07 39.06
C SER A 408 -5.73 -7.27 39.60
N ARG A 409 -6.16 -7.54 40.84
CA ARG A 409 -7.29 -6.83 41.49
C ARG A 409 -7.13 -5.29 41.47
N THR A 410 -5.91 -4.79 41.38
CA THR A 410 -5.54 -3.36 41.32
C THR A 410 -5.84 -2.68 39.98
N SER A 411 -5.99 -3.45 38.89
CA SER A 411 -6.18 -2.92 37.53
C SER A 411 -7.66 -2.72 37.13
N ILE A 412 -8.60 -3.03 38.02
CA ILE A 412 -10.04 -3.01 37.76
C ILE A 412 -10.64 -1.60 37.89
N SER A 413 -9.97 -0.66 38.59
CA SER A 413 -10.57 0.61 39.00
C SER A 413 -10.58 1.73 37.96
N ASN A 414 -9.92 1.61 36.80
CA ASN A 414 -9.60 2.80 35.98
C ASN A 414 -9.97 2.78 34.48
N GLN A 415 -10.89 1.93 34.01
CA GLN A 415 -11.32 2.04 32.60
C GLN A 415 -12.83 1.79 32.40
N SER A 416 -13.59 2.89 32.41
CA SER A 416 -14.89 2.97 31.75
C SER A 416 -14.73 2.81 30.23
N LEU A 417 -15.61 2.03 29.63
CA LEU A 417 -15.64 1.62 28.23
C LEU A 417 -15.68 2.80 27.24
N SER A 418 -14.80 2.81 26.23
CA SER A 418 -15.13 3.12 24.80
C SER A 418 -13.87 3.12 23.91
N ASN A 419 -13.92 2.40 22.78
CA ASN A 419 -13.10 2.54 21.56
C ASN A 419 -11.56 2.55 21.59
N VAL A 420 -10.88 2.37 22.72
CA VAL A 420 -9.40 2.50 22.81
C VAL A 420 -8.60 1.42 22.03
N SER A 421 -9.15 0.24 21.74
CA SER A 421 -8.32 -0.86 21.24
C SER A 421 -7.76 -0.65 19.84
N ILE A 422 -8.50 -0.04 18.90
CA ILE A 422 -8.07 0.06 17.49
C ILE A 422 -6.98 1.12 17.29
N GLU A 423 -7.05 2.25 18.01
CA GLU A 423 -6.07 3.33 17.92
C GLU A 423 -4.73 2.94 18.57
N GLU A 424 -4.76 2.14 19.65
CA GLU A 424 -3.56 1.56 20.26
C GLU A 424 -2.88 0.56 19.33
N TRP A 425 -3.63 -0.27 18.60
CA TRP A 425 -3.09 -1.15 17.55
C TRP A 425 -2.42 -0.36 16.42
N ARG A 426 -3.03 0.74 15.96
CA ARG A 426 -2.41 1.64 14.96
C ARG A 426 -1.10 2.24 15.47
N LYS A 427 -1.03 2.64 16.74
CA LYS A 427 0.20 3.20 17.34
C LYS A 427 1.30 2.15 17.50
N LEU A 428 0.97 0.93 17.94
CA LEU A 428 1.90 -0.19 18.07
C LEU A 428 2.52 -0.59 16.72
N CYS A 429 1.73 -0.57 15.64
CA CYS A 429 2.24 -0.88 14.30
C CYS A 429 2.94 0.31 13.61
N SER A 430 2.47 1.55 13.78
CA SER A 430 3.05 2.71 13.06
C SER A 430 4.37 3.23 13.61
N THR A 431 4.70 2.96 14.89
CA THR A 431 5.91 3.53 15.51
C THR A 431 7.09 2.57 15.64
N HIS A 432 6.90 1.25 15.48
CA HIS A 432 7.94 0.27 15.81
C HIS A 432 8.11 -0.87 14.78
N PHE A 433 7.41 -0.83 13.63
CA PHE A 433 7.55 -1.88 12.59
C PHE A 433 8.51 -1.53 11.44
N ILE A 434 9.04 -0.31 11.38
CA ILE A 434 9.90 0.14 10.27
C ILE A 434 11.10 0.93 10.80
N CYS A 435 11.84 0.36 11.75
CA CYS A 435 13.22 0.73 12.00
C CYS A 435 14.07 -0.54 12.05
#